data_AF-A0A524NYG4-F1
#
_entry.id   AF-A0A524NYG4-F1
#
_cell.length_a   1.000
_cell.length_b   1.000
_cell.length_c   1.000
_cell.angle_alpha   90.00
_cell.angle_beta   90.00
_cell.angle_gamma   90.00
#
_symmetry.space_group_name_H-M   'P 1'
#
loop_
_entity.id
_entity.type
_entity.pdbx_description
1 polymer ?
#
loop_
_entity_poly.entity_id
_entity_poly.type
_entity_poly.pdbx_seq_one_letter_code
_entity_poly.pdbx_strand_id
1 'polypeptide(L)'
;MKVKIVTKNFWKAEFTTEKKKILSIFLVFIVFVSFSVVSLIDLFSRIENNSGIFISTWDTTRTSSGSSGTNQVKLPLNSEGTYNFVVEWGDGSSNTITKWNQSEVIHTYISSGVYSINIIGRIIGWRFAYPEDRLKILEIQQWGCLRLGNSGGYFNGCSNLKITSDDILDLTGTTTLYAAFRGCTTIDTVNSMNKWDVSRVTDMGCMFYKAYNFNQDIGNWKVSRVTDMGGMFYGTYAFNQDIGNWDVSHVTEMGGMFYNAYNFNQDIGNWKVSRVTDMGEMFYGASAFNQDLGNWDVSRVTDMGGMFYDASAFNQDLGNWDVSSVTGMNNMFALTYLSTTNYDNLLIGWSHHSLKNGVYFDGGYSQYSSGTAATARQKIIDNYGWSITDGGQI
;
A
#
# COMPACT_ATOMS: atom_id res chain seq x y z
N MET A 1 -44.43 -39.91 -23.37
CA MET A 1 -43.18 -40.00 -24.17
C MET A 1 -42.17 -40.81 -23.37
N LYS A 2 -41.77 -41.98 -23.85
CA LYS A 2 -40.78 -42.87 -23.21
C LYS A 2 -39.37 -42.36 -23.51
N VAL A 3 -38.49 -42.30 -22.51
CA VAL A 3 -37.12 -42.86 -22.59
C VAL A 3 -36.75 -43.41 -21.21
N LYS A 4 -36.29 -44.66 -21.19
CA LYS A 4 -35.82 -45.45 -20.03
C LYS A 4 -34.42 -44.99 -19.60
N ILE A 5 -34.18 -44.92 -18.29
CA ILE A 5 -32.90 -45.38 -17.73
C ILE A 5 -33.21 -46.49 -16.73
N VAL A 6 -32.53 -47.61 -16.92
CA VAL A 6 -32.70 -48.88 -16.21
C VAL A 6 -31.93 -48.82 -14.90
N THR A 7 -32.61 -48.66 -13.77
CA THR A 7 -32.06 -49.04 -12.46
C THR A 7 -32.63 -50.41 -12.08
N LYS A 8 -31.98 -51.47 -12.54
CA LYS A 8 -32.34 -52.84 -12.20
C LYS A 8 -31.69 -53.19 -10.86
N ASN A 9 -32.55 -53.27 -9.83
CA ASN A 9 -32.45 -54.13 -8.65
C ASN A 9 -31.16 -54.09 -7.81
N PHE A 10 -31.17 -53.24 -6.76
CA PHE A 10 -30.34 -53.44 -5.57
C PHE A 10 -31.10 -53.15 -4.26
N TRP A 11 -32.39 -53.48 -4.17
CA TRP A 11 -33.13 -53.33 -2.90
C TRP A 11 -34.09 -54.49 -2.67
N LYS A 12 -33.55 -55.67 -2.40
CA LYS A 12 -34.20 -56.70 -1.59
C LYS A 12 -33.13 -57.43 -0.78
N ALA A 13 -32.71 -56.83 0.32
CA ALA A 13 -32.04 -57.52 1.40
C ALA A 13 -32.65 -57.03 2.71
N GLU A 14 -33.32 -57.93 3.43
CA GLU A 14 -33.65 -57.69 4.84
C GLU A 14 -32.33 -57.63 5.62
N PHE A 15 -32.03 -56.45 6.14
CA PHE A 15 -30.84 -56.23 6.95
C PHE A 15 -31.11 -56.63 8.40
N THR A 16 -30.23 -57.46 8.95
CA THR A 16 -30.16 -57.79 10.38
C THR A 16 -30.01 -56.52 11.24
N THR A 17 -30.41 -56.60 12.51
CA THR A 17 -30.48 -55.45 13.45
C THR A 17 -29.16 -54.66 13.56
N GLU A 18 -28.01 -55.31 13.36
CA GLU A 18 -26.71 -54.62 13.27
C GLU A 18 -26.53 -53.80 11.99
N LYS A 19 -26.95 -54.32 10.83
CA LYS A 19 -26.80 -53.61 9.55
C LYS A 19 -27.70 -52.38 9.46
N LYS A 20 -28.86 -52.37 10.16
CA LYS A 20 -29.68 -51.15 10.33
C LYS A 20 -29.03 -50.10 11.24
N LYS A 21 -28.29 -50.52 12.27
CA LYS A 21 -27.48 -49.60 13.12
C LYS A 21 -26.30 -49.01 12.33
N ILE A 22 -25.64 -49.81 11.49
CA ILE A 22 -24.55 -49.33 10.63
C ILE A 22 -25.09 -48.35 9.58
N LEU A 23 -26.24 -48.61 8.97
CA LEU A 23 -26.87 -47.71 7.99
C LEU A 23 -27.41 -46.41 8.63
N SER A 24 -27.93 -46.45 9.86
CA SER A 24 -28.32 -45.23 10.59
C SER A 24 -27.11 -44.41 11.06
N ILE A 25 -26.01 -45.07 11.42
CA ILE A 25 -24.73 -44.40 11.73
C ILE A 25 -24.14 -43.78 10.45
N PHE A 26 -24.27 -44.44 9.30
CA PHE A 26 -23.79 -43.93 8.00
C PHE A 26 -24.62 -42.75 7.47
N LEU A 27 -25.94 -42.73 7.68
CA LEU A 27 -26.81 -41.60 7.34
C LEU A 27 -26.62 -40.40 8.28
N VAL A 28 -26.37 -40.64 9.57
CA VAL A 28 -25.96 -39.58 10.51
C VAL A 28 -24.56 -39.06 10.16
N PHE A 29 -23.65 -39.92 9.69
CA PHE A 29 -22.34 -39.50 9.17
C PHE A 29 -22.46 -38.63 7.91
N ILE A 30 -23.35 -38.96 6.96
CA ILE A 30 -23.51 -38.16 5.73
C ILE A 30 -24.16 -36.79 6.01
N VAL A 31 -25.06 -36.69 6.98
CA VAL A 31 -25.66 -35.40 7.40
C VAL A 31 -24.69 -34.55 8.25
N PHE A 32 -23.75 -35.16 8.97
CA PHE A 32 -22.68 -34.45 9.68
C PHE A 32 -21.48 -34.07 8.78
N VAL A 33 -21.22 -34.83 7.71
CA VAL A 33 -20.12 -34.56 6.77
C VAL A 33 -20.44 -33.38 5.84
N SER A 34 -21.71 -33.06 5.56
CA SER A 34 -22.04 -31.89 4.73
C SER A 34 -21.91 -30.53 5.44
N PHE A 35 -21.95 -30.49 6.78
CA PHE A 35 -21.66 -29.27 7.55
C PHE A 35 -20.19 -29.16 7.99
N SER A 36 -19.47 -30.28 8.06
CA SER A 36 -18.07 -30.31 8.47
C SER A 36 -17.07 -30.27 7.31
N VAL A 37 -17.45 -30.52 6.05
CA VAL A 37 -16.50 -30.37 4.92
C VAL A 37 -16.30 -28.90 4.54
N VAL A 38 -17.30 -28.03 4.66
CA VAL A 38 -17.10 -26.57 4.51
C VAL A 38 -16.23 -26.04 5.66
N SER A 39 -16.48 -26.50 6.89
CA SER A 39 -15.68 -26.13 8.06
C SER A 39 -14.29 -26.75 8.06
N LEU A 40 -14.06 -27.95 7.51
CA LEU A 40 -12.74 -28.56 7.38
C LEU A 40 -11.97 -28.03 6.18
N ILE A 41 -12.62 -27.62 5.09
CA ILE A 41 -11.95 -26.92 4.00
C ILE A 41 -11.54 -25.51 4.45
N ASP A 42 -12.35 -24.83 5.29
CA ASP A 42 -11.93 -23.60 5.99
C ASP A 42 -10.88 -23.87 7.09
N LEU A 43 -10.87 -25.05 7.69
CA LEU A 43 -9.86 -25.45 8.68
C LEU A 43 -8.55 -25.87 8.02
N PHE A 44 -8.59 -26.53 6.87
CA PHE A 44 -7.43 -26.93 6.08
C PHE A 44 -6.86 -25.75 5.28
N SER A 45 -7.69 -24.82 4.79
CA SER A 45 -7.21 -23.53 4.26
C SER A 45 -6.59 -22.65 5.36
N ARG A 46 -7.05 -22.78 6.61
CA ARG A 46 -6.42 -22.15 7.80
C ARG A 46 -5.20 -22.89 8.34
N ILE A 47 -4.97 -24.15 7.98
CA ILE A 47 -3.79 -24.93 8.41
C ILE A 47 -2.65 -24.82 7.37
N GLU A 48 -2.94 -24.49 6.12
CA GLU A 48 -1.89 -24.27 5.10
C GLU A 48 -1.22 -22.89 5.14
N ASN A 49 -1.64 -21.95 5.99
CA ASN A 49 -0.93 -20.68 6.20
C ASN A 49 -0.86 -20.29 7.69
N ASN A 50 0.35 -20.31 8.26
CA ASN A 50 0.78 -19.69 9.54
C ASN A 50 0.64 -20.42 10.89
N SER A 51 1.15 -21.65 10.97
CA SER A 51 1.82 -22.12 12.21
C SER A 51 3.36 -22.01 12.12
N GLY A 52 3.85 -21.02 11.36
CA GLY A 52 5.25 -20.91 10.94
C GLY A 52 6.13 -20.15 11.93
N ILE A 53 7.42 -20.44 11.87
CA ILE A 53 8.48 -19.72 12.58
C ILE A 53 8.72 -18.40 11.82
N PHE A 54 8.75 -17.25 12.50
CA PHE A 54 9.27 -16.03 11.88
C PHE A 54 10.79 -16.12 11.86
N ILE A 55 11.40 -16.10 10.67
CA ILE A 55 12.84 -16.27 10.47
C ILE A 55 13.41 -14.99 9.89
N SER A 56 14.39 -14.41 10.58
CA SER A 56 15.04 -13.17 10.19
C SER A 56 16.53 -13.21 10.45
N THR A 57 17.30 -12.45 9.66
CA THR A 57 18.75 -12.34 9.80
C THR A 57 19.14 -10.94 10.26
N TRP A 58 20.04 -10.86 11.24
CA TRP A 58 20.45 -9.63 11.89
C TRP A 58 21.97 -9.50 11.98
N ASP A 59 22.52 -8.32 11.74
CA ASP A 59 23.94 -7.98 11.94
C ASP A 59 24.07 -7.01 13.12
N THR A 60 24.61 -7.52 14.24
CA THR A 60 24.73 -6.76 15.50
C THR A 60 25.62 -5.52 15.34
N THR A 61 26.50 -5.49 14.35
CA THR A 61 27.48 -4.42 14.13
C THR A 61 26.86 -3.18 13.46
N ARG A 62 25.66 -3.28 12.88
CA ARG A 62 24.97 -2.19 12.16
C ARG A 62 24.30 -1.21 13.13
N THR A 63 25.10 -0.44 13.84
CA THR A 63 24.60 0.53 14.82
C THR A 63 24.35 1.91 14.21
N SER A 64 23.37 2.61 14.77
CA SER A 64 23.18 4.05 14.63
C SER A 64 23.00 4.68 16.02
N SER A 65 22.91 6.01 16.09
CA SER A 65 22.52 6.67 17.34
C SER A 65 21.21 6.07 17.88
N GLY A 66 21.19 5.61 19.13
CA GLY A 66 20.06 4.96 19.78
C GLY A 66 19.93 3.44 19.60
N SER A 67 20.76 2.82 18.76
CA SER A 67 20.83 1.36 18.66
C SER A 67 21.39 0.72 19.94
N SER A 68 21.06 -0.55 20.19
CA SER A 68 21.71 -1.37 21.22
C SER A 68 23.18 -1.61 20.88
N GLY A 69 23.95 -2.17 21.82
CA GLY A 69 25.39 -2.42 21.66
C GLY A 69 25.75 -3.22 20.40
N THR A 70 27.02 -3.14 19.98
CA THR A 70 27.52 -3.79 18.75
C THR A 70 27.52 -5.32 18.80
N ASN A 71 27.29 -5.90 19.97
CA ASN A 71 27.07 -7.33 20.21
C ASN A 71 25.66 -7.61 20.75
N GLN A 72 24.69 -6.72 20.51
CA GLN A 72 23.33 -6.86 20.99
C GLN A 72 22.32 -6.77 19.83
N VAL A 73 21.15 -7.38 20.04
CA VAL A 73 19.94 -7.14 19.27
C VAL A 73 18.79 -6.87 20.24
N LYS A 74 18.02 -5.83 19.97
CA LYS A 74 16.75 -5.51 20.61
C LYS A 74 15.60 -5.82 19.64
N LEU A 75 14.67 -6.68 20.03
CA LEU A 75 13.45 -6.90 19.24
C LEU A 75 12.55 -5.65 19.29
N PRO A 76 11.94 -5.24 18.16
CA PRO A 76 11.11 -4.04 18.06
C PRO A 76 9.67 -4.30 18.52
N LEU A 77 9.50 -4.57 19.81
CA LEU A 77 8.19 -4.82 20.42
C LEU A 77 7.62 -3.50 20.98
N ASN A 78 6.30 -3.35 20.96
CA ASN A 78 5.61 -2.14 21.41
C ASN A 78 4.54 -2.46 22.47
N SER A 79 4.09 -1.43 23.18
CA SER A 79 3.16 -1.59 24.32
C SER A 79 1.75 -2.04 23.94
N GLU A 80 1.36 -1.92 22.67
CA GLU A 80 0.04 -2.29 22.15
C GLU A 80 0.01 -3.75 21.67
N GLY A 81 1.17 -4.38 21.56
CA GLY A 81 1.29 -5.74 21.08
C GLY A 81 0.86 -6.81 22.09
N THR A 82 0.60 -8.01 21.57
CA THR A 82 0.29 -9.21 22.34
C THR A 82 1.36 -10.25 22.10
N TYR A 83 2.03 -10.64 23.17
CA TYR A 83 3.22 -11.47 23.13
C TYR A 83 3.06 -12.73 23.97
N ASN A 84 3.39 -13.87 23.37
CA ASN A 84 3.64 -15.13 24.05
C ASN A 84 4.40 -16.03 23.07
N PHE A 85 5.70 -15.79 22.97
CA PHE A 85 6.57 -16.46 22.00
C PHE A 85 7.91 -16.85 22.63
N VAL A 86 8.57 -17.82 22.01
CA VAL A 86 9.97 -18.15 22.25
C VAL A 86 10.80 -17.53 21.13
N VAL A 87 11.88 -16.86 21.48
CA VAL A 87 12.91 -16.41 20.54
C VAL A 87 14.15 -17.29 20.71
N GLU A 88 14.63 -17.83 19.60
CA GLU A 88 15.93 -18.49 19.50
C GLU A 88 16.89 -17.50 18.82
N TRP A 89 17.95 -17.11 19.51
CA TRP A 89 18.79 -15.97 19.09
C TRP A 89 19.85 -16.30 18.04
N GLY A 90 19.96 -17.58 17.66
CA GLY A 90 20.94 -18.07 16.69
C GLY A 90 22.33 -18.37 17.26
N ASP A 91 22.52 -18.25 18.57
CA ASP A 91 23.77 -18.58 19.29
C ASP A 91 23.63 -19.76 20.27
N GLY A 92 22.53 -20.52 20.15
CA GLY A 92 22.18 -21.62 21.05
C GLY A 92 21.40 -21.19 22.30
N SER A 93 21.24 -19.90 22.53
CA SER A 93 20.37 -19.38 23.60
C SER A 93 18.94 -19.12 23.13
N SER A 94 18.00 -19.13 24.07
CA SER A 94 16.61 -18.80 23.82
C SER A 94 15.95 -18.14 25.05
N ASN A 95 14.89 -17.37 24.81
CA ASN A 95 14.09 -16.74 25.86
C ASN A 95 12.60 -16.82 25.54
N THR A 96 11.76 -16.83 26.58
CA THR A 96 10.30 -16.67 26.44
C THR A 96 9.92 -15.23 26.68
N ILE A 97 9.24 -14.62 25.71
CA ILE A 97 8.76 -13.23 25.76
C ILE A 97 7.23 -13.21 25.83
N THR A 98 6.73 -12.56 26.87
CA THR A 98 5.31 -12.36 27.19
C THR A 98 4.92 -10.89 27.29
N LYS A 99 5.89 -9.95 27.35
CA LYS A 99 5.67 -8.50 27.37
C LYS A 99 6.78 -7.76 26.61
N TRP A 100 6.40 -6.64 26.01
CA TRP A 100 7.28 -5.82 25.17
C TRP A 100 8.51 -5.22 25.87
N ASN A 101 8.45 -5.04 27.19
CA ASN A 101 9.50 -4.39 28.00
C ASN A 101 10.24 -5.34 28.93
N GLN A 102 10.17 -6.65 28.69
CA GLN A 102 11.01 -7.59 29.43
C GLN A 102 12.49 -7.37 29.10
N SER A 103 13.36 -7.61 30.07
CA SER A 103 14.82 -7.47 29.90
C SER A 103 15.36 -8.28 28.72
N GLU A 104 14.79 -9.46 28.51
CA GLU A 104 15.15 -10.46 27.51
C GLU A 104 14.75 -10.04 26.09
N VAL A 105 14.06 -8.92 25.90
CA VAL A 105 13.83 -8.33 24.57
C VAL A 105 15.14 -7.82 23.95
N ILE A 106 16.15 -7.56 24.79
CA ILE A 106 17.53 -7.27 24.39
C ILE A 106 18.38 -8.50 24.67
N HIS A 107 18.99 -9.06 23.64
CA HIS A 107 19.96 -10.14 23.76
C HIS A 107 21.38 -9.62 23.62
N THR A 108 22.32 -10.22 24.36
CA THR A 108 23.75 -9.90 24.29
C THR A 108 24.54 -11.13 23.88
N TYR A 109 25.13 -11.08 22.70
CA TYR A 109 25.96 -12.11 22.14
C TYR A 109 27.39 -12.05 22.72
N ILE A 110 28.05 -13.21 22.81
CA ILE A 110 29.47 -13.31 23.22
C ILE A 110 30.37 -12.56 22.24
N SER A 111 30.07 -12.65 20.95
CA SER A 111 30.77 -11.94 19.87
C SER A 111 29.77 -11.13 19.07
N SER A 112 30.20 -10.01 18.48
CA SER A 112 29.41 -9.35 17.45
C SER A 112 29.40 -10.18 16.16
N GLY A 113 28.33 -10.13 15.38
CA GLY A 113 28.26 -10.87 14.13
C GLY A 113 26.87 -10.86 13.50
N VAL A 114 26.70 -11.78 12.54
CA VAL A 114 25.44 -12.02 11.86
C VAL A 114 24.77 -13.24 12.45
N TYR A 115 23.50 -13.12 12.82
CA TYR A 115 22.72 -14.15 13.49
C TYR A 115 21.36 -14.36 12.82
N SER A 116 20.95 -15.62 12.74
CA SER A 116 19.57 -15.99 12.37
C SER A 116 18.74 -16.05 13.64
N ILE A 117 17.71 -15.20 13.72
CA ILE A 117 16.78 -15.15 14.83
C ILE A 117 15.46 -15.79 14.40
N ASN A 118 15.04 -16.80 15.17
CA ASN A 118 13.80 -17.54 14.96
C ASN A 118 12.82 -17.19 16.06
N ILE A 119 11.59 -16.84 15.71
CA ILE A 119 10.52 -16.57 16.68
C ILE A 119 9.38 -17.57 16.48
N ILE A 120 8.97 -18.21 17.57
CA ILE A 120 7.96 -19.27 17.59
C ILE A 120 6.89 -18.90 18.62
N GLY A 121 5.65 -18.71 18.16
CA GLY A 121 4.50 -18.44 19.03
C GLY A 121 3.81 -17.13 18.69
N ARG A 122 3.05 -16.57 19.63
CA ARG A 122 2.23 -15.40 19.37
C ARG A 122 3.08 -14.13 19.42
N ILE A 123 3.28 -13.48 18.27
CA ILE A 123 3.90 -12.17 18.14
C ILE A 123 3.02 -11.25 17.29
N ILE A 124 2.18 -10.47 17.97
CA ILE A 124 1.31 -9.47 17.36
C ILE A 124 1.80 -8.10 17.83
N GLY A 125 2.25 -7.24 16.91
CA GLY A 125 2.82 -5.93 17.23
C GLY A 125 4.33 -5.89 17.01
N TRP A 126 4.76 -5.16 15.98
CA TRP A 126 6.16 -5.07 15.56
C TRP A 126 6.50 -3.66 15.09
N ARG A 127 7.21 -2.85 15.87
CA ARG A 127 7.50 -1.46 15.52
C ARG A 127 8.84 -1.01 16.08
N PHE A 128 9.76 -0.63 15.21
CA PHE A 128 10.98 0.07 15.63
C PHE A 128 10.60 1.45 16.14
N ALA A 129 10.94 1.77 17.39
CA ALA A 129 10.92 3.16 17.84
C ALA A 129 12.08 3.90 17.14
N TYR A 130 11.83 5.11 16.63
CA TYR A 130 12.89 5.90 16.02
C TYR A 130 13.65 6.65 17.13
N PRO A 131 14.95 6.39 17.41
CA PRO A 131 15.85 5.40 16.80
C PRO A 131 16.09 4.13 17.66
N GLU A 132 16.11 2.95 17.01
CA GLU A 132 16.43 1.64 17.60
C GLU A 132 17.31 0.80 16.64
N ASP A 133 17.28 -0.54 16.74
CA ASP A 133 18.05 -1.50 15.96
C ASP A 133 17.56 -1.71 14.52
N ARG A 134 16.83 -0.75 13.95
CA ARG A 134 16.24 -0.82 12.60
C ARG A 134 17.26 -1.13 11.49
N LEU A 135 18.53 -0.74 11.67
CA LEU A 135 19.60 -1.00 10.69
C LEU A 135 20.21 -2.41 10.82
N LYS A 136 19.94 -3.11 11.93
CA LYS A 136 20.50 -4.43 12.22
C LYS A 136 19.75 -5.55 11.52
N ILE A 137 18.44 -5.43 11.30
CA ILE A 137 17.70 -6.42 10.51
C ILE A 137 18.13 -6.32 9.03
N LEU A 138 18.61 -7.43 8.50
CA LEU A 138 19.10 -7.55 7.12
C LEU A 138 18.12 -8.27 6.22
N GLU A 139 17.40 -9.25 6.74
CA GLU A 139 16.57 -10.13 5.91
C GLU A 139 15.37 -10.68 6.68
N ILE A 140 14.24 -10.79 6.01
CA ILE A 140 13.11 -11.63 6.42
C ILE A 140 13.03 -12.79 5.45
N GLN A 141 13.39 -13.97 5.95
CA GLN A 141 13.38 -15.22 5.19
C GLN A 141 12.02 -15.93 5.29
N GLN A 142 11.27 -15.69 6.36
CA GLN A 142 9.94 -16.26 6.54
C GLN A 142 9.10 -15.36 7.47
N TRP A 143 7.88 -15.03 7.07
CA TRP A 143 6.94 -14.26 7.89
C TRP A 143 6.40 -15.06 9.07
N GLY A 144 6.00 -16.31 8.82
CA GLY A 144 5.51 -17.24 9.83
C GLY A 144 4.49 -16.62 10.78
N CYS A 145 4.75 -16.69 12.08
CA CYS A 145 3.82 -16.24 13.10
C CYS A 145 3.73 -14.72 13.27
N LEU A 146 4.49 -13.92 12.51
CA LEU A 146 4.50 -12.47 12.65
C LEU A 146 3.20 -11.83 12.18
N ARG A 147 2.58 -11.04 13.07
CA ARG A 147 1.48 -10.14 12.77
C ARG A 147 1.85 -8.72 13.20
N LEU A 148 1.68 -7.76 12.31
CA LEU A 148 2.20 -6.40 12.49
C LEU A 148 1.52 -5.61 13.62
N GLY A 149 0.24 -5.88 13.90
CA GLY A 149 -0.57 -5.07 14.81
C GLY A 149 -1.16 -3.84 14.10
N ASN A 150 -1.34 -2.73 14.83
CA ASN A 150 -1.99 -1.51 14.30
C ASN A 150 -1.24 -0.21 14.63
N SER A 151 0.03 -0.31 14.98
CA SER A 151 0.84 0.84 15.38
C SER A 151 1.43 1.61 14.20
N GLY A 152 1.44 1.06 12.98
CA GLY A 152 2.22 1.59 11.85
C GLY A 152 3.74 1.55 12.09
N GLY A 153 4.51 1.98 11.08
CA GLY A 153 5.96 2.15 11.17
C GLY A 153 6.76 0.86 11.37
N TYR A 154 6.25 -0.26 10.90
CA TYR A 154 6.70 -1.59 11.32
C TYR A 154 8.17 -1.90 10.99
N PHE A 155 8.61 -1.55 9.78
CA PHE A 155 10.00 -1.64 9.30
C PHE A 155 10.55 -0.25 8.91
N ASN A 156 10.03 0.81 9.53
CA ASN A 156 10.41 2.18 9.19
C ASN A 156 11.91 2.43 9.44
N GLY A 157 12.62 2.80 8.38
CA GLY A 157 14.04 3.08 8.35
C GLY A 157 14.93 1.85 8.31
N CYS A 158 14.37 0.66 8.06
CA CYS A 158 15.14 -0.57 7.85
C CYS A 158 15.79 -0.56 6.46
N SER A 159 16.80 0.31 6.29
CA SER A 159 17.44 0.59 4.99
C SER A 159 18.34 -0.54 4.48
N ASN A 160 18.61 -1.56 5.29
CA ASN A 160 19.38 -2.75 4.92
C ASN A 160 18.49 -3.99 4.67
N LEU A 161 17.17 -3.85 4.86
CA LEU A 161 16.24 -4.98 4.84
C LEU A 161 16.01 -5.50 3.43
N LYS A 162 16.17 -6.82 3.26
CA LYS A 162 15.69 -7.61 2.13
C LYS A 162 14.53 -8.50 2.58
N ILE A 163 13.64 -8.85 1.67
CA ILE A 163 12.53 -9.76 1.95
C ILE A 163 12.58 -10.87 0.91
N THR A 164 13.09 -12.03 1.32
CA THR A 164 13.25 -13.23 0.49
C THR A 164 12.21 -14.30 0.79
N SER A 165 11.28 -14.00 1.72
CA SER A 165 10.18 -14.86 2.11
C SER A 165 9.30 -15.28 0.92
N ASP A 166 9.01 -16.57 0.85
CA ASP A 166 8.03 -17.13 -0.08
C ASP A 166 6.62 -17.26 0.53
N ASP A 167 6.51 -17.20 1.86
CA ASP A 167 5.24 -17.24 2.57
C ASP A 167 4.53 -15.88 2.61
N ILE A 168 3.29 -15.89 3.10
CA ILE A 168 2.41 -14.72 3.12
C ILE A 168 2.41 -14.12 4.52
N LEU A 169 2.68 -12.82 4.60
CA LEU A 169 2.53 -12.05 5.82
C LEU A 169 1.07 -12.07 6.30
N ASP A 170 0.83 -12.52 7.54
CA ASP A 170 -0.51 -12.48 8.14
C ASP A 170 -0.87 -11.05 8.57
N LEU A 171 -1.75 -10.43 7.80
CA LEU A 171 -2.33 -9.12 8.10
C LEU A 171 -3.69 -9.21 8.81
N THR A 172 -4.06 -10.38 9.34
CA THR A 172 -5.30 -10.53 10.10
C THR A 172 -5.34 -9.55 11.26
N GLY A 173 -6.35 -8.68 11.27
CA GLY A 173 -6.53 -7.66 12.30
C GLY A 173 -5.67 -6.40 12.13
N THR A 174 -4.81 -6.33 11.11
CA THR A 174 -4.09 -5.13 10.71
C THR A 174 -5.03 -4.22 9.89
N THR A 175 -5.16 -2.97 10.31
CA THR A 175 -5.99 -1.93 9.69
C THR A 175 -5.16 -0.74 9.19
N THR A 176 -3.89 -0.61 9.59
CA THR A 176 -2.98 0.41 9.06
C THR A 176 -1.67 -0.21 8.58
N LEU A 177 -1.20 0.22 7.42
CA LEU A 177 0.14 0.00 6.88
C LEU A 177 0.93 1.30 6.80
N TYR A 178 0.50 2.32 7.55
CA TYR A 178 1.17 3.61 7.61
C TYR A 178 2.66 3.44 7.86
N ALA A 179 3.48 3.98 6.96
CA ALA A 179 4.94 3.95 7.01
C ALA A 179 5.55 2.54 7.22
N ALA A 180 4.86 1.46 6.83
CA ALA A 180 5.28 0.09 7.10
C ALA A 180 6.71 -0.21 6.60
N PHE A 181 7.07 0.27 5.41
CA PHE A 181 8.37 0.09 4.76
C PHE A 181 9.02 1.44 4.38
N ARG A 182 8.67 2.51 5.11
CA ARG A 182 9.25 3.83 4.89
C ARG A 182 10.78 3.75 5.04
N GLY A 183 11.52 4.22 4.04
CA GLY A 183 12.98 4.25 4.04
C GLY A 183 13.64 2.87 3.92
N CYS A 184 12.89 1.83 3.55
CA CYS A 184 13.46 0.54 3.19
C CYS A 184 14.08 0.60 1.78
N THR A 185 15.24 1.23 1.68
CA THR A 185 15.90 1.55 0.41
C THR A 185 16.37 0.34 -0.39
N THR A 186 16.49 -0.84 0.24
CA THR A 186 16.96 -2.08 -0.38
C THR A 186 15.84 -3.03 -0.79
N ILE A 187 14.57 -2.75 -0.44
CA ILE A 187 13.47 -3.60 -0.88
C ILE A 187 13.25 -3.35 -2.38
N ASP A 188 13.51 -4.39 -3.15
CA ASP A 188 13.27 -4.47 -4.59
C ASP A 188 12.16 -5.50 -4.87
N THR A 189 12.50 -6.78 -5.00
CA THR A 189 11.63 -7.92 -5.32
C THR A 189 11.23 -8.76 -4.11
N VAL A 190 9.93 -8.95 -3.94
CA VAL A 190 9.28 -9.68 -2.84
C VAL A 190 8.25 -10.65 -3.43
N ASN A 191 8.66 -11.92 -3.54
CA ASN A 191 7.97 -12.97 -4.32
C ASN A 191 6.45 -13.11 -4.06
N SER A 192 5.99 -12.89 -2.84
CA SER A 192 4.60 -13.15 -2.42
C SER A 192 3.84 -11.89 -1.97
N MET A 193 4.37 -10.69 -2.20
CA MET A 193 3.72 -9.45 -1.74
C MET A 193 2.36 -9.20 -2.41
N ASN A 194 2.19 -9.60 -3.68
CA ASN A 194 0.91 -9.51 -4.39
C ASN A 194 -0.21 -10.36 -3.75
N LYS A 195 0.12 -11.34 -2.90
CA LYS A 195 -0.83 -12.24 -2.22
C LYS A 195 -1.26 -11.73 -0.85
N TRP A 196 -0.71 -10.62 -0.36
CA TRP A 196 -1.07 -10.08 0.94
C TRP A 196 -2.53 -9.64 0.98
N ASP A 197 -3.27 -10.10 2.00
CA ASP A 197 -4.65 -9.67 2.20
C ASP A 197 -4.70 -8.30 2.90
N VAL A 198 -4.76 -7.25 2.09
CA VAL A 198 -4.91 -5.86 2.56
C VAL A 198 -6.36 -5.40 2.63
N SER A 199 -7.34 -6.29 2.46
CA SER A 199 -8.77 -5.93 2.34
C SER A 199 -9.39 -5.29 3.60
N ARG A 200 -8.66 -5.31 4.72
CA ARG A 200 -9.06 -4.68 5.98
C ARG A 200 -8.29 -3.41 6.32
N VAL A 201 -7.29 -3.06 5.51
CA VAL A 201 -6.45 -1.87 5.70
C VAL A 201 -7.25 -0.63 5.28
N THR A 202 -7.20 0.40 6.11
CA THR A 202 -7.83 1.71 5.87
C THR A 202 -6.81 2.82 5.65
N ASP A 203 -5.55 2.60 5.98
CA ASP A 203 -4.49 3.61 5.92
C ASP A 203 -3.21 2.98 5.35
N MET A 204 -2.73 3.51 4.23
CA MET A 204 -1.48 3.13 3.56
C MET A 204 -0.53 4.33 3.41
N GLY A 205 -0.75 5.41 4.16
CA GLY A 205 0.03 6.63 4.10
C GLY A 205 1.52 6.35 4.29
N CYS A 206 2.37 6.89 3.42
CA CYS A 206 3.82 6.73 3.46
C CYS A 206 4.34 5.28 3.47
N MET A 207 3.54 4.27 3.09
CA MET A 207 3.90 2.85 3.24
C MET A 207 5.28 2.52 2.63
N PHE A 208 5.58 3.04 1.44
CA PHE A 208 6.86 2.85 0.72
C PHE A 208 7.64 4.16 0.56
N TYR A 209 7.37 5.16 1.39
CA TYR A 209 8.04 6.47 1.33
C TYR A 209 9.57 6.31 1.36
N LYS A 210 10.26 6.76 0.32
CA LYS A 210 11.72 6.63 0.07
C LYS A 210 12.24 5.20 0.00
N ALA A 211 11.40 4.23 -0.37
CA ALA A 211 11.85 2.90 -0.79
C ALA A 211 12.31 2.95 -2.26
N TYR A 212 13.48 3.55 -2.51
CA TYR A 212 13.93 3.95 -3.86
C TYR A 212 13.85 2.84 -4.92
N ASN A 213 14.12 1.59 -4.54
CA ASN A 213 14.17 0.43 -5.43
C ASN A 213 12.85 -0.35 -5.50
N PHE A 214 11.82 0.04 -4.75
CA PHE A 214 10.56 -0.69 -4.67
C PHE A 214 9.85 -0.67 -6.03
N ASN A 215 9.54 -1.85 -6.55
CA ASN A 215 8.84 -2.01 -7.84
C ASN A 215 7.99 -3.29 -7.89
N GLN A 216 7.29 -3.61 -6.80
CA GLN A 216 6.54 -4.87 -6.68
C GLN A 216 5.17 -4.86 -7.28
N ASP A 217 4.83 -5.96 -7.97
CA ASP A 217 3.47 -6.20 -8.42
C ASP A 217 2.56 -6.27 -7.18
N ILE A 218 1.67 -5.29 -7.10
CA ILE A 218 0.65 -5.12 -6.06
C ILE A 218 -0.71 -4.84 -6.69
N GLY A 219 -0.86 -5.07 -8.00
CA GLY A 219 -2.08 -4.74 -8.75
C GLY A 219 -3.31 -5.50 -8.25
N ASN A 220 -3.10 -6.69 -7.67
CA ASN A 220 -4.17 -7.55 -7.13
C ASN A 220 -4.63 -7.18 -5.71
N TRP A 221 -4.04 -6.16 -5.09
CA TRP A 221 -4.43 -5.73 -3.75
C TRP A 221 -5.86 -5.17 -3.70
N LYS A 222 -6.62 -5.58 -2.69
CA LYS A 222 -7.99 -5.09 -2.44
C LYS A 222 -7.96 -3.85 -1.55
N VAL A 223 -7.84 -2.68 -2.16
CA VAL A 223 -7.67 -1.39 -1.46
C VAL A 223 -8.97 -0.61 -1.21
N SER A 224 -10.14 -1.20 -1.46
CA SER A 224 -11.44 -0.50 -1.43
C SER A 224 -11.87 0.11 -0.08
N ARG A 225 -11.13 -0.17 1.01
CA ARG A 225 -11.35 0.41 2.33
C ARG A 225 -10.34 1.50 2.71
N VAL A 226 -9.32 1.71 1.89
CA VAL A 226 -8.27 2.68 2.16
C VAL A 226 -8.83 4.09 2.00
N THR A 227 -8.59 4.93 2.99
CA THR A 227 -8.96 6.35 3.02
C THR A 227 -7.75 7.26 2.87
N ASP A 228 -6.55 6.81 3.25
CA ASP A 228 -5.31 7.58 3.17
C ASP A 228 -4.25 6.82 2.35
N MET A 229 -3.77 7.44 1.27
CA MET A 229 -2.64 6.99 0.44
C MET A 229 -1.55 8.07 0.31
N GLY A 230 -1.59 9.10 1.15
CA GLY A 230 -0.67 10.23 1.11
C GLY A 230 0.79 9.78 1.19
N GLY A 231 1.60 10.18 0.20
CA GLY A 231 3.01 9.84 0.11
C GLY A 231 3.34 8.35 0.01
N MET A 232 2.37 7.47 -0.32
CA MET A 232 2.58 6.02 -0.34
C MET A 232 3.79 5.59 -1.18
N PHE A 233 4.00 6.21 -2.34
CA PHE A 233 5.11 5.99 -3.29
C PHE A 233 6.04 7.21 -3.41
N TYR A 234 6.05 8.10 -2.41
CA TYR A 234 6.96 9.25 -2.40
C TYR A 234 8.40 8.76 -2.49
N GLY A 235 9.14 9.18 -3.50
CA GLY A 235 10.53 8.82 -3.73
C GLY A 235 10.75 7.34 -4.00
N THR A 236 9.78 6.59 -4.54
CA THR A 236 10.01 5.24 -5.07
C THR A 236 10.45 5.34 -6.52
N TYR A 237 11.71 5.69 -6.74
CA TYR A 237 12.27 6.02 -8.06
C TYR A 237 12.02 4.93 -9.11
N ALA A 238 12.08 3.66 -8.71
CA ALA A 238 11.92 2.52 -9.59
C ALA A 238 10.46 2.09 -9.85
N PHE A 239 9.49 2.57 -9.07
CA PHE A 239 8.12 2.04 -9.09
C PHE A 239 7.40 2.35 -10.41
N ASN A 240 6.90 1.32 -11.08
CA ASN A 240 6.13 1.43 -12.32
C ASN A 240 5.20 0.21 -12.54
N GLN A 241 4.55 -0.27 -11.48
CA GLN A 241 3.67 -1.46 -11.55
C GLN A 241 2.21 -1.07 -11.75
N ASP A 242 1.49 -1.89 -12.53
CA ASP A 242 0.08 -1.64 -12.85
C ASP A 242 -0.79 -1.69 -11.58
N ILE A 243 -1.40 -0.55 -11.28
CA ILE A 243 -2.35 -0.32 -10.18
C ILE A 243 -3.65 0.31 -10.71
N GLY A 244 -3.88 0.31 -12.03
CA GLY A 244 -5.06 0.93 -12.64
C GLY A 244 -6.38 0.30 -12.20
N ASN A 245 -6.34 -0.96 -11.76
CA ASN A 245 -7.50 -1.72 -11.29
C ASN A 245 -7.86 -1.49 -9.81
N TRP A 246 -7.11 -0.65 -9.08
CA TRP A 246 -7.41 -0.35 -7.68
C TRP A 246 -8.72 0.43 -7.52
N ASP A 247 -9.55 0.01 -6.58
CA ASP A 247 -10.74 0.77 -6.14
C ASP A 247 -10.34 1.82 -5.10
N VAL A 248 -10.01 3.02 -5.57
CA VAL A 248 -9.65 4.17 -4.72
C VAL A 248 -10.83 5.06 -4.33
N SER A 249 -12.08 4.58 -4.52
CA SER A 249 -13.30 5.39 -4.33
C SER A 249 -13.55 5.89 -2.89
N HIS A 250 -12.81 5.38 -1.92
CA HIS A 250 -12.87 5.77 -0.51
C HIS A 250 -11.72 6.67 -0.07
N VAL A 251 -10.71 6.88 -0.92
CA VAL A 251 -9.52 7.68 -0.59
C VAL A 251 -9.90 9.16 -0.53
N THR A 252 -9.44 9.84 0.51
CA THR A 252 -9.60 11.29 0.73
C THR A 252 -8.27 12.04 0.63
N GLU A 253 -7.15 11.38 0.94
CA GLU A 253 -5.80 11.97 0.93
C GLU A 253 -4.89 11.26 -0.09
N MET A 254 -4.38 12.01 -1.08
CA MET A 254 -3.43 11.53 -2.10
C MET A 254 -2.20 12.45 -2.25
N GLY A 255 -2.04 13.45 -1.38
CA GLY A 255 -0.91 14.38 -1.41
C GLY A 255 0.43 13.66 -1.48
N GLY A 256 1.28 14.06 -2.43
CA GLY A 256 2.62 13.53 -2.65
C GLY A 256 2.70 12.03 -2.98
N MET A 257 1.59 11.36 -3.36
CA MET A 257 1.56 9.90 -3.52
C MET A 257 2.65 9.39 -4.46
N PHE A 258 2.93 10.05 -5.58
CA PHE A 258 3.96 9.70 -6.57
C PHE A 258 5.06 10.76 -6.70
N TYR A 259 5.27 11.58 -5.66
CA TYR A 259 6.35 12.57 -5.64
C TYR A 259 7.70 11.91 -5.93
N ASN A 260 8.45 12.39 -6.92
CA ASN A 260 9.70 11.83 -7.44
C ASN A 260 9.62 10.33 -7.79
N ALA A 261 8.45 9.77 -8.10
CA ALA A 261 8.35 8.43 -8.67
C ALA A 261 8.75 8.47 -10.16
N TYR A 262 10.04 8.70 -10.42
CA TYR A 262 10.57 9.06 -11.74
C TYR A 262 10.11 8.16 -12.89
N ASN A 263 10.01 6.85 -12.63
CA ASN A 263 9.65 5.85 -13.65
C ASN A 263 8.15 5.58 -13.76
N PHE A 264 7.30 6.13 -12.87
CA PHE A 264 5.89 5.79 -12.82
C PHE A 264 5.15 6.35 -14.04
N ASN A 265 4.53 5.47 -14.82
CA ASN A 265 3.75 5.86 -16.01
C ASN A 265 2.63 4.84 -16.31
N GLN A 266 1.93 4.37 -15.28
CA GLN A 266 0.83 3.40 -15.41
C GLN A 266 -0.52 4.09 -15.51
N ASP A 267 -1.42 3.53 -16.32
CA ASP A 267 -2.76 4.07 -16.54
C ASP A 267 -3.59 4.00 -15.24
N ILE A 268 -3.95 5.18 -14.74
CA ILE A 268 -4.80 5.40 -13.57
C ILE A 268 -6.00 6.29 -13.91
N GLY A 269 -6.29 6.50 -15.21
CA GLY A 269 -7.38 7.36 -15.67
C GLY A 269 -8.76 6.88 -15.25
N ASN A 270 -8.90 5.57 -14.96
CA ASN A 270 -10.13 4.94 -14.49
C ASN A 270 -10.37 5.04 -12.97
N TRP A 271 -9.44 5.63 -12.21
CA TRP A 271 -9.60 5.81 -10.78
C TRP A 271 -10.77 6.74 -10.43
N LYS A 272 -11.55 6.36 -9.41
CA LYS A 272 -12.65 7.17 -8.88
C LYS A 272 -12.16 8.05 -7.74
N VAL A 273 -11.76 9.28 -8.06
CA VAL A 273 -11.13 10.22 -7.10
C VAL A 273 -12.08 11.26 -6.51
N SER A 274 -13.40 11.12 -6.69
CA SER A 274 -14.42 12.13 -6.29
C SER A 274 -14.53 12.43 -4.79
N ARG A 275 -13.79 11.72 -3.93
CA ARG A 275 -13.70 11.99 -2.49
C ARG A 275 -12.39 12.64 -2.06
N VAL A 276 -11.41 12.74 -2.95
CA VAL A 276 -10.10 13.29 -2.64
C VAL A 276 -10.20 14.79 -2.42
N THR A 277 -9.56 15.27 -1.35
CA THR A 277 -9.50 16.69 -0.99
C THR A 277 -8.10 17.28 -1.16
N ASP A 278 -7.06 16.46 -1.06
CA ASP A 278 -5.65 16.86 -1.23
C ASP A 278 -4.97 16.04 -2.34
N MET A 279 -4.47 16.75 -3.37
CA MET A 279 -3.61 16.23 -4.44
C MET A 279 -2.31 17.04 -4.57
N GLY A 280 -1.95 17.82 -3.55
CA GLY A 280 -0.72 18.61 -3.52
C GLY A 280 0.49 17.73 -3.80
N GLU A 281 1.35 18.18 -4.71
CA GLU A 281 2.60 17.51 -5.10
C GLU A 281 2.45 16.04 -5.57
N MET A 282 1.24 15.58 -5.92
CA MET A 282 0.95 14.16 -6.19
C MET A 282 1.87 13.54 -7.25
N PHE A 283 2.20 14.27 -8.33
CA PHE A 283 3.11 13.87 -9.41
C PHE A 283 4.33 14.79 -9.51
N TYR A 284 4.67 15.53 -8.46
CA TYR A 284 5.88 16.36 -8.43
C TYR A 284 7.09 15.52 -8.83
N GLY A 285 7.85 15.90 -9.85
CA GLY A 285 9.04 15.20 -10.31
C GLY A 285 8.78 13.80 -10.86
N ALA A 286 7.54 13.39 -11.11
CA ALA A 286 7.21 12.12 -11.77
C ALA A 286 7.48 12.25 -13.29
N SER A 287 8.75 12.35 -13.66
CA SER A 287 9.19 12.82 -14.97
C SER A 287 8.74 11.96 -16.16
N ALA A 288 8.49 10.67 -15.97
CA ALA A 288 7.96 9.79 -17.01
C ALA A 288 6.42 9.79 -17.14
N PHE A 289 5.70 10.38 -16.19
CA PHE A 289 4.25 10.26 -16.10
C PHE A 289 3.54 11.07 -17.19
N ASN A 290 2.74 10.39 -18.02
CA ASN A 290 1.96 11.01 -19.10
C ASN A 290 0.70 10.20 -19.44
N GLN A 291 -0.12 9.90 -18.43
CA GLN A 291 -1.37 9.14 -18.60
C GLN A 291 -2.59 10.07 -18.53
N ASP A 292 -3.63 9.74 -19.29
CA ASP A 292 -4.87 10.53 -19.37
C ASP A 292 -5.61 10.54 -18.03
N LEU A 293 -5.85 11.75 -17.50
CA LEU A 293 -6.59 12.01 -16.26
C LEU A 293 -7.87 12.81 -16.49
N GLY A 294 -8.26 13.05 -17.75
CA GLY A 294 -9.36 13.96 -18.11
C GLY A 294 -10.73 13.54 -17.55
N ASN A 295 -10.89 12.26 -17.16
CA ASN A 295 -12.11 11.71 -16.58
C ASN A 295 -12.17 11.78 -15.05
N TRP A 296 -11.13 12.28 -14.38
CA TRP A 296 -11.12 12.41 -12.92
C TRP A 296 -12.11 13.49 -12.46
N ASP A 297 -12.97 13.13 -11.51
CA ASP A 297 -13.81 14.09 -10.79
C ASP A 297 -13.01 14.71 -9.64
N VAL A 298 -12.42 15.88 -9.89
CA VAL A 298 -11.62 16.65 -8.92
C VAL A 298 -12.40 17.75 -8.21
N SER A 299 -13.74 17.74 -8.30
CA SER A 299 -14.61 18.82 -7.79
C SER A 299 -14.50 19.10 -6.28
N ARG A 300 -13.93 18.17 -5.50
CA ARG A 300 -13.70 18.30 -4.06
C ARG A 300 -12.27 18.65 -3.66
N VAL A 301 -11.34 18.64 -4.61
CA VAL A 301 -9.93 18.92 -4.33
C VAL A 301 -9.78 20.40 -3.98
N THR A 302 -9.09 20.67 -2.87
CA THR A 302 -8.83 22.04 -2.40
C THR A 302 -7.38 22.47 -2.59
N ASP A 303 -6.46 21.51 -2.66
CA ASP A 303 -5.02 21.74 -2.87
C ASP A 303 -4.48 20.91 -4.06
N MET A 304 -3.87 21.60 -5.01
CA MET A 304 -3.15 21.06 -6.17
C MET A 304 -1.77 21.72 -6.33
N GLY A 305 -1.24 22.36 -5.26
CA GLY A 305 0.06 23.00 -5.28
C GLY A 305 1.15 22.03 -5.73
N GLY A 306 1.93 22.40 -6.74
CA GLY A 306 3.03 21.57 -7.27
C GLY A 306 2.61 20.21 -7.84
N MET A 307 1.33 19.96 -8.10
CA MET A 307 0.82 18.63 -8.49
C MET A 307 1.60 18.00 -9.66
N PHE A 308 2.00 18.81 -10.65
CA PHE A 308 2.78 18.38 -11.82
C PHE A 308 4.10 19.15 -11.95
N TYR A 309 4.65 19.70 -10.87
CA TYR A 309 5.95 20.37 -10.90
C TYR A 309 7.02 19.40 -11.42
N ASP A 310 7.80 19.76 -12.44
CA ASP A 310 8.87 18.90 -13.02
C ASP A 310 8.39 17.50 -13.49
N ALA A 311 7.08 17.33 -13.71
CA ALA A 311 6.51 16.18 -14.41
C ALA A 311 6.70 16.33 -15.93
N SER A 312 7.95 16.37 -16.37
CA SER A 312 8.35 16.87 -17.71
C SER A 312 7.71 16.16 -18.92
N ALA A 313 7.29 14.90 -18.80
CA ALA A 313 6.58 14.20 -19.89
C ALA A 313 5.07 14.52 -19.94
N PHE A 314 4.50 15.12 -18.90
CA PHE A 314 3.06 15.29 -18.76
C PHE A 314 2.50 16.31 -19.76
N ASN A 315 1.63 15.85 -20.65
CA ASN A 315 0.95 16.67 -21.64
C ASN A 315 -0.43 16.09 -21.98
N GLN A 316 -1.36 16.15 -21.03
CA GLN A 316 -2.73 15.63 -21.17
C GLN A 316 -3.77 16.73 -21.06
N ASP A 317 -4.97 16.48 -21.59
CA ASP A 317 -6.09 17.41 -21.55
C ASP A 317 -6.79 17.37 -20.19
N LEU A 318 -6.79 18.50 -19.49
CA LEU A 318 -7.43 18.69 -18.18
C LEU A 318 -8.61 19.69 -18.23
N GLY A 319 -9.09 20.04 -19.42
CA GLY A 319 -10.16 21.01 -19.61
C GLY A 319 -11.48 20.64 -18.95
N ASN A 320 -11.73 19.33 -18.74
CA ASN A 320 -12.96 18.84 -18.12
C ASN A 320 -12.93 18.88 -16.58
N TRP A 321 -11.80 19.23 -15.96
CA TRP A 321 -11.69 19.26 -14.50
C TRP A 321 -12.49 20.41 -13.89
N ASP A 322 -13.37 20.08 -12.94
CA ASP A 322 -14.03 21.07 -12.10
C ASP A 322 -13.09 21.51 -10.96
N VAL A 323 -12.40 22.64 -11.18
CA VAL A 323 -11.48 23.22 -10.20
C VAL A 323 -12.13 24.28 -9.29
N SER A 324 -13.46 24.32 -9.21
CA SER A 324 -14.20 25.34 -8.45
C SER A 324 -13.95 25.34 -6.92
N SER A 325 -13.46 24.23 -6.37
CA SER A 325 -13.13 24.09 -4.95
C SER A 325 -11.69 24.47 -4.60
N VAL A 326 -10.81 24.56 -5.61
CA VAL A 326 -9.37 24.70 -5.38
C VAL A 326 -9.02 26.07 -4.83
N THR A 327 -8.18 26.09 -3.79
CA THR A 327 -7.65 27.31 -3.16
C THR A 327 -6.13 27.46 -3.34
N GLY A 328 -5.41 26.36 -3.62
CA GLY A 328 -3.96 26.36 -3.86
C GLY A 328 -3.58 25.66 -5.16
N MET A 329 -2.90 26.38 -6.06
CA MET A 329 -2.32 25.85 -7.32
C MET A 329 -0.92 26.43 -7.60
N ASN A 330 -0.20 26.82 -6.55
CA ASN A 330 1.15 27.37 -6.72
C ASN A 330 2.09 26.34 -7.35
N ASN A 331 2.88 26.77 -8.32
CA ASN A 331 3.86 25.95 -9.02
C ASN A 331 3.28 24.68 -9.68
N MET A 332 1.97 24.62 -9.96
CA MET A 332 1.29 23.41 -10.45
C MET A 332 1.97 22.79 -11.67
N PHE A 333 2.34 23.61 -12.66
CA PHE A 333 3.06 23.20 -13.88
C PHE A 333 4.45 23.83 -14.02
N ALA A 334 5.05 24.33 -12.93
CA ALA A 334 6.42 24.85 -13.03
C ALA A 334 7.36 23.72 -13.50
N LEU A 335 8.21 24.02 -14.50
CA LEU A 335 9.07 23.05 -15.19
C LEU A 335 8.32 21.93 -15.95
N THR A 336 7.02 22.09 -16.18
CA THR A 336 6.19 21.21 -17.02
C THR A 336 5.56 22.01 -18.15
N TYR A 337 5.39 21.38 -19.31
CA TYR A 337 4.90 22.04 -20.52
C TYR A 337 3.69 21.32 -21.10
N LEU A 338 2.53 21.97 -21.04
CA LEU A 338 1.36 21.54 -21.79
C LEU A 338 1.46 22.12 -23.21
N SER A 339 1.14 21.28 -24.20
CA SER A 339 0.94 21.75 -25.57
C SER A 339 -0.15 22.82 -25.62
N THR A 340 -0.05 23.75 -26.58
CA THR A 340 -1.03 24.83 -26.73
C THR A 340 -2.47 24.30 -26.79
N THR A 341 -2.72 23.19 -27.48
CA THR A 341 -4.05 22.57 -27.53
C THR A 341 -4.57 22.18 -26.14
N ASN A 342 -3.76 21.49 -25.33
CA ASN A 342 -4.18 21.06 -24.00
C ASN A 342 -4.31 22.24 -23.04
N TYR A 343 -3.44 23.25 -23.16
CA TYR A 343 -3.52 24.45 -22.35
C TYR A 343 -4.72 25.34 -22.71
N ASP A 344 -5.05 25.45 -24.00
CA ASP A 344 -6.27 26.12 -24.47
C ASP A 344 -7.52 25.43 -23.92
N ASN A 345 -7.59 24.10 -24.00
CA ASN A 345 -8.71 23.32 -23.45
C ASN A 345 -8.85 23.52 -21.93
N LEU A 346 -7.73 23.52 -21.21
CA LEU A 346 -7.67 23.82 -19.78
C LEU A 346 -8.27 25.20 -19.47
N LEU A 347 -7.76 26.26 -20.10
CA LEU A 347 -8.22 27.63 -19.85
C LEU A 347 -9.70 27.80 -20.19
N ILE A 348 -10.14 27.27 -21.34
CA ILE A 348 -11.52 27.35 -21.81
C ILE A 348 -12.46 26.64 -20.83
N GLY A 349 -12.15 25.39 -20.51
CA GLY A 349 -12.96 24.57 -19.61
C GLY A 349 -13.09 25.19 -18.22
N TRP A 350 -11.97 25.54 -17.60
CA TRP A 350 -11.95 26.10 -16.24
C TRP A 350 -12.69 27.43 -16.14
N SER A 351 -12.68 28.25 -17.20
CA SER A 351 -13.39 29.54 -17.22
C SER A 351 -14.92 29.43 -17.14
N HIS A 352 -15.48 28.23 -17.33
CA HIS A 352 -16.92 27.98 -17.21
C HIS A 352 -17.38 27.70 -15.77
N HIS A 353 -16.46 27.40 -14.86
CA HIS A 353 -16.77 27.10 -13.46
C HIS A 353 -16.91 28.38 -12.61
N SER A 354 -17.57 28.25 -11.46
CA SER A 354 -17.61 29.28 -10.41
C SER A 354 -16.38 29.12 -9.50
N LEU A 355 -15.30 29.80 -9.83
CA LEU A 355 -13.99 29.61 -9.20
C LEU A 355 -13.87 30.33 -7.85
N LYS A 356 -12.92 29.89 -7.01
CA LYS A 356 -12.49 30.65 -5.82
C LYS A 356 -11.72 31.89 -6.23
N ASN A 357 -11.84 32.96 -5.43
CA ASN A 357 -11.12 34.20 -5.72
C ASN A 357 -9.65 34.13 -5.29
N GLY A 358 -8.79 34.85 -5.99
CA GLY A 358 -7.41 35.13 -5.56
C GLY A 358 -6.45 33.94 -5.61
N VAL A 359 -6.76 32.89 -6.39
CA VAL A 359 -5.86 31.74 -6.55
C VAL A 359 -4.65 32.13 -7.39
N TYR A 360 -3.46 31.70 -6.96
CA TYR A 360 -2.25 31.74 -7.77
C TYR A 360 -2.12 30.44 -8.56
N PHE A 361 -2.13 30.54 -9.88
CA PHE A 361 -2.00 29.40 -10.79
C PHE A 361 -0.73 29.57 -11.64
N ASP A 362 0.12 28.55 -11.60
CA ASP A 362 1.33 28.48 -12.42
C ASP A 362 1.13 27.45 -13.54
N GLY A 363 0.91 27.95 -14.75
CA GLY A 363 0.83 27.20 -16.01
C GLY A 363 2.20 26.87 -16.63
N GLY A 364 3.30 27.20 -15.95
CA GLY A 364 4.66 26.93 -16.41
C GLY A 364 5.03 27.72 -17.65
N TYR A 365 5.63 27.05 -18.62
CA TYR A 365 5.96 27.64 -19.93
C TYR A 365 4.89 27.38 -20.99
N SER A 366 3.70 26.88 -20.60
CA SER A 366 2.61 26.56 -21.51
C SER A 366 2.08 27.84 -22.18
N GLN A 367 1.90 27.81 -23.49
CA GLN A 367 1.42 28.95 -24.27
C GLN A 367 -0.02 28.74 -24.71
N TYR A 368 -0.79 29.82 -24.88
CA TYR A 368 -2.20 29.76 -25.29
C TYR A 368 -2.46 30.51 -26.60
N SER A 369 -3.47 30.07 -27.34
CA SER A 369 -3.87 30.71 -28.59
C SER A 369 -4.63 32.01 -28.36
N SER A 370 -4.51 32.93 -29.32
CA SER A 370 -5.43 34.07 -29.45
C SER A 370 -6.91 33.63 -29.54
N GLY A 371 -7.84 34.56 -29.29
CA GLY A 371 -9.28 34.30 -29.42
C GLY A 371 -9.90 33.68 -28.16
N THR A 372 -10.48 32.48 -28.27
CA THR A 372 -11.29 31.88 -27.20
C THR A 372 -10.47 31.59 -25.94
N ALA A 373 -9.27 31.01 -26.08
CA ALA A 373 -8.41 30.70 -24.93
C ALA A 373 -7.92 31.96 -24.22
N ALA A 374 -7.45 32.97 -24.98
CA ALA A 374 -7.09 34.28 -24.43
C ALA A 374 -8.27 34.95 -23.69
N THR A 375 -9.48 34.87 -24.24
CA THR A 375 -10.70 35.41 -23.59
C THR A 375 -11.04 34.65 -22.31
N ALA A 376 -10.94 33.32 -22.33
CA ALA A 376 -11.20 32.47 -21.17
C ALA A 376 -10.21 32.75 -20.03
N ARG A 377 -8.91 32.84 -20.35
CA ARG A 377 -7.86 33.24 -19.42
C ARG A 377 -8.13 34.60 -18.79
N GLN A 378 -8.45 35.61 -19.63
CA GLN A 378 -8.73 36.96 -19.13
C GLN A 378 -9.97 36.98 -18.23
N LYS A 379 -11.01 36.21 -18.57
CA LYS A 379 -12.21 36.05 -17.73
C LYS A 379 -11.87 35.49 -16.35
N ILE A 380 -10.96 34.51 -16.26
CA ILE A 380 -10.54 33.93 -14.98
C ILE A 380 -9.86 35.01 -14.11
N ILE A 381 -8.99 35.83 -14.71
CA ILE A 381 -8.30 36.94 -14.04
C ILE A 381 -9.30 38.02 -13.59
N ASP A 382 -10.15 38.51 -14.50
CA ASP A 382 -11.02 39.66 -14.24
C ASP A 382 -12.14 39.34 -13.25
N ASN A 383 -12.74 38.14 -13.35
CA ASN A 383 -13.91 37.80 -12.53
C ASN A 383 -13.53 37.23 -11.17
N TYR A 384 -12.39 36.54 -11.06
CA TYR A 384 -11.99 35.84 -9.84
C TYR A 384 -10.68 36.37 -9.25
N GLY A 385 -10.02 37.35 -9.87
CA GLY A 385 -8.78 37.93 -9.35
C GLY A 385 -7.62 36.94 -9.29
N TRP A 386 -7.61 35.92 -10.16
CA TRP A 386 -6.52 34.96 -10.22
C TRP A 386 -5.22 35.64 -10.69
N SER A 387 -4.10 35.17 -10.14
CA SER A 387 -2.77 35.50 -10.63
C SER A 387 -2.25 34.30 -11.44
N ILE A 388 -2.17 34.46 -12.76
CA ILE A 388 -1.75 33.39 -13.68
C ILE A 388 -0.35 33.71 -14.23
N THR A 389 0.58 32.78 -14.03
CA THR A 389 1.91 32.78 -14.69
C THR A 389 1.94 31.67 -15.73
N ASP A 390 2.29 32.00 -16.98
CA ASP A 390 2.34 31.07 -18.10
C ASP A 390 3.29 31.57 -19.21
N GLY A 391 3.44 30.81 -20.30
CA GLY A 391 4.29 31.14 -21.45
C GLY A 391 3.75 32.24 -22.38
N GLY A 392 2.59 32.83 -22.07
CA GLY A 392 1.98 33.89 -22.84
C GLY A 392 1.21 33.43 -24.08
N GLN A 393 0.63 34.42 -24.77
CA GLN A 393 -0.15 34.21 -25.99
C GLN A 393 0.77 34.01 -27.20
N ILE A 394 0.39 33.11 -28.12
CA ILE A 394 1.03 32.94 -29.44
C ILE A 394 0.17 33.43 -30.61
#